data_AF-D3F475-F1
#
_entry.id   AF-D3F475-F1
#
_cell.length_a   1.000
_cell.length_b   1.000
_cell.length_c   1.000
_cell.angle_alpha   90.00
_cell.angle_beta   90.00
_cell.angle_gamma   90.00
#
_symmetry.space_group_name_H-M   'P 1'
#
loop_
_entity.id
_entity.type
_entity.pdbx_description
1 polymer ?
#
loop_
_entity_poly.entity_id
_entity_poly.type
_entity_poly.pdbx_seq_one_letter_code
_entity_poly.pdbx_strand_id
1 'polypeptide(L)'
;MLHEMVWRKEIDKARGRVLLGRLLDSPIELMAPDELTGEAWQVADELGWAKVYDAHYVALARLLGCKLVTIDKRLLRGVARLGIAVRPDEV
;
A
#
# COMPACT_ATOMS: atom_id res chain seq x y z
N MET A 1 -6.31 0.65 10.74
CA MET A 1 -7.05 -0.62 10.94
C MET A 1 -8.43 -0.32 11.49
N LEU A 2 -9.49 -0.53 10.72
CA LEU A 2 -10.85 -0.19 11.15
C LEU A 2 -11.43 -1.20 12.14
N HIS A 3 -11.21 -2.49 11.90
CA HIS A 3 -11.71 -3.56 12.79
C HIS A 3 -11.01 -3.55 14.16
N GLU A 4 -9.73 -3.17 14.21
CA GLU A 4 -9.01 -3.02 15.48
C GLU A 4 -9.60 -1.91 16.35
N MET A 5 -9.95 -0.76 15.77
CA MET A 5 -10.60 0.33 16.51
C MET A 5 -11.93 -0.12 17.14
N VAL A 6 -12.69 -0.98 16.43
CA VAL A 6 -13.90 -1.61 16.99
C VAL A 6 -13.55 -2.57 18.13
N TRP A 7 -12.54 -3.43 17.94
CA TRP A 7 -12.08 -4.38 18.97
C TRP A 7 -11.60 -3.66 20.24
N ARG A 8 -10.84 -2.57 20.07
CA ARG A 8 -10.35 -1.70 21.15
C ARG A 8 -11.44 -0.82 21.77
N LYS A 9 -12.66 -0.85 21.22
CA LYS A 9 -13.81 -0.01 21.61
C LYS A 9 -13.56 1.50 21.46
N GLU A 10 -12.64 1.89 20.59
CA GLU A 10 -12.42 3.29 20.19
C GLU A 10 -13.59 3.82 19.34
N ILE A 11 -14.25 2.91 18.62
CA ILE A 11 -15.52 3.15 17.92
C ILE A 11 -16.46 1.96 18.18
N ASP A 12 -17.77 2.19 18.10
CA ASP A 12 -18.74 1.10 18.19
C ASP A 12 -18.83 0.29 16.87
N LYS A 13 -19.51 -0.86 16.94
CA LYS A 13 -19.67 -1.77 15.79
C LYS A 13 -20.45 -1.13 14.64
N ALA A 14 -21.45 -0.30 14.93
CA ALA A 14 -22.28 0.33 13.90
C ALA A 14 -21.46 1.37 13.12
N ARG A 15 -20.69 2.19 13.82
CA ARG A 15 -19.74 3.14 13.24
C ARG A 15 -18.67 2.44 12.43
N GLY A 16 -18.14 1.31 12.92
CA GLY A 16 -17.21 0.46 12.19
C GLY A 16 -17.79 -0.02 10.86
N ARG A 17 -19.05 -0.49 10.84
CA ARG A 17 -19.73 -0.93 9.61
C ARG A 17 -19.94 0.22 8.61
N VAL A 18 -20.32 1.41 9.08
CA VAL A 18 -20.47 2.60 8.24
C VAL A 18 -19.14 2.99 7.58
N LEU A 19 -18.06 3.01 8.35
CA LEU A 19 -16.73 3.35 7.83
C LEU A 19 -16.22 2.29 6.84
N LEU A 20 -16.53 1.02 7.07
CA LEU A 20 -16.18 -0.05 6.14
C LEU A 20 -16.95 0.11 4.82
N GLY A 21 -18.25 0.41 4.87
CA GLY A 21 -19.05 0.71 3.67
C GLY A 21 -18.44 1.84 2.86
N ARG A 22 -18.10 2.97 3.49
CA ARG A 22 -17.44 4.10 2.82
C ARG A 22 -16.11 3.75 2.17
N LEU A 23 -15.33 2.85 2.77
CA LEU A 23 -14.08 2.38 2.19
C LEU A 23 -14.34 1.52 0.95
N LEU A 24 -15.32 0.61 1.02
CA LEU A 24 -15.69 -0.26 -0.09
C LEU A 24 -16.33 0.51 -1.25
N ASP A 25 -17.04 1.60 -0.96
CA ASP A 25 -17.66 2.49 -1.96
C ASP A 25 -16.69 3.55 -2.50
N SER A 26 -15.45 3.60 -1.99
CA SER A 26 -14.46 4.55 -2.48
C SER A 26 -14.02 4.15 -3.91
N PRO A 27 -13.57 5.12 -4.73
CA PRO A 27 -13.12 4.86 -6.10
C PRO A 27 -11.72 4.22 -6.12
N ILE A 28 -11.55 3.13 -5.39
CA ILE A 28 -10.31 2.35 -5.32
C ILE A 28 -10.54 1.07 -6.12
N GLU A 29 -9.69 0.86 -7.12
CA GLU A 29 -9.71 -0.34 -7.96
C GLU A 29 -8.63 -1.33 -7.50
N LEU A 30 -8.97 -2.63 -7.53
CA LEU A 30 -8.00 -3.69 -7.28
C LEU A 30 -7.26 -4.00 -8.58
N MET A 31 -5.96 -3.67 -8.60
CA MET A 31 -5.08 -3.96 -9.73
C MET A 31 -4.22 -5.19 -9.42
N ALA A 32 -4.31 -6.20 -10.27
CA ALA A 32 -3.49 -7.41 -10.20
C ALA A 32 -2.99 -7.81 -11.61
N PRO A 33 -2.04 -7.04 -12.19
CA PRO A 33 -1.40 -7.42 -13.45
C PRO A 33 -0.74 -8.80 -13.35
N ASP A 34 -0.74 -9.56 -14.45
CA ASP A 34 -0.21 -10.94 -14.47
C ASP A 34 1.29 -10.98 -14.10
N GLU A 35 2.05 -9.94 -14.46
CA GLU A 35 3.48 -9.83 -14.23
C GLU A 35 3.85 -9.38 -12.81
N LEU A 36 2.86 -8.95 -11.99
CA LEU A 36 3.10 -8.28 -10.70
C LEU A 36 4.02 -9.08 -9.78
N THR A 37 3.83 -10.39 -9.70
CA THR A 37 4.64 -11.26 -8.84
C THR A 37 6.10 -11.32 -9.30
N GLY A 38 6.32 -11.38 -10.62
CA GLY A 38 7.66 -11.41 -11.20
C GLY A 38 8.38 -10.08 -11.01
N GLU A 39 7.69 -8.96 -11.25
CA GLU A 39 8.22 -7.61 -11.02
C GLU A 39 8.54 -7.38 -9.54
N ALA A 40 7.68 -7.86 -8.62
CA ALA A 40 7.95 -7.76 -7.19
C ALA A 40 9.18 -8.56 -6.77
N TRP A 41 9.43 -9.71 -7.40
CA TRP A 41 10.65 -10.49 -7.17
C TRP A 41 11.90 -9.70 -7.60
N GLN A 42 11.89 -9.15 -8.81
CA GLN A 42 13.00 -8.34 -9.32
C GLN A 42 13.26 -7.10 -8.45
N VAL A 43 12.21 -6.40 -8.04
CA VAL A 43 12.32 -5.25 -7.13
C VAL A 43 12.95 -5.66 -5.79
N ALA A 44 12.59 -6.83 -5.25
CA ALA A 44 13.17 -7.31 -4.00
C ALA A 44 14.67 -7.59 -4.16
N ASP A 45 15.08 -8.21 -5.27
CA ASP A 45 16.49 -8.44 -5.58
C ASP A 45 17.26 -7.12 -5.75
N GLU A 46 16.72 -6.16 -6.51
CA GLU A 46 17.34 -4.83 -6.74
C GLU A 46 17.56 -4.04 -5.45
N LEU A 47 16.60 -4.10 -4.52
CA LEU A 47 16.63 -3.34 -3.28
C LEU A 47 17.23 -4.13 -2.11
N GLY A 48 17.66 -5.37 -2.35
CA GLY A 48 18.21 -6.27 -1.33
C GLY A 48 17.20 -6.60 -0.22
N TRP A 49 15.91 -6.66 -0.54
CA TRP A 49 14.85 -6.92 0.42
C TRP A 49 14.57 -8.42 0.55
N ALA A 50 14.61 -8.93 1.78
CA ALA A 50 14.30 -10.33 2.07
C ALA A 50 12.82 -10.71 1.91
N LYS A 51 11.90 -9.73 1.85
CA LYS A 51 10.45 -9.95 1.76
C LYS A 51 9.87 -9.25 0.55
N VAL A 52 9.06 -9.97 -0.21
CA VAL A 52 8.41 -9.44 -1.42
C VAL A 52 7.19 -8.56 -1.13
N TYR A 53 6.66 -8.53 0.09
CA TYR A 53 5.44 -7.76 0.41
C TYR A 53 5.58 -6.26 0.08
N ASP A 54 6.65 -5.62 0.57
CA ASP A 54 6.90 -4.22 0.24
C ASP A 54 7.23 -4.04 -1.25
N ALA A 55 7.91 -5.04 -1.83
CA ALA A 55 8.28 -5.03 -3.24
C ALA A 55 7.05 -5.07 -4.16
N HIS A 56 5.94 -5.73 -3.76
CA HIS A 56 4.70 -5.74 -4.52
C HIS A 56 4.11 -4.34 -4.69
N TYR A 57 4.14 -3.50 -3.65
CA TYR A 57 3.64 -2.12 -3.76
C TYR A 57 4.47 -1.27 -4.72
N VAL A 58 5.78 -1.45 -4.68
CA VAL A 58 6.71 -0.75 -5.57
C VAL A 58 6.57 -1.25 -7.00
N ALA A 59 6.48 -2.56 -7.20
CA ALA A 59 6.28 -3.19 -8.51
C ALA A 59 4.96 -2.75 -9.14
N LEU A 60 3.87 -2.74 -8.38
CA LEU A 60 2.57 -2.26 -8.89
C LEU A 60 2.65 -0.79 -9.31
N ALA A 61 3.29 0.07 -8.51
CA ALA A 61 3.49 1.48 -8.87
C ALA A 61 4.36 1.64 -10.13
N ARG A 62 5.41 0.82 -10.30
CA ARG A 62 6.23 0.79 -11.52
C ARG A 62 5.40 0.38 -12.74
N LEU A 63 4.64 -0.71 -12.64
CA LEU A 63 3.81 -1.24 -13.72
C LEU A 63 2.71 -0.25 -14.14
N LEU A 64 2.10 0.44 -13.19
CA LEU A 64 1.07 1.45 -13.45
C LEU A 64 1.64 2.84 -13.82
N GLY A 65 2.97 3.01 -13.76
CA GLY A 65 3.61 4.30 -14.04
C GLY A 65 3.20 5.42 -13.07
N CYS A 66 2.88 5.09 -11.82
CA CYS A 66 2.35 6.03 -10.84
C CYS A 66 3.23 6.13 -9.58
N LYS A 67 2.88 7.04 -8.66
CA LYS A 67 3.55 7.14 -7.37
C LYS A 67 2.91 6.21 -6.35
N LEU A 68 3.75 5.55 -5.56
CA LEU A 68 3.32 4.81 -4.38
C LEU A 68 3.07 5.78 -3.22
N VAL A 69 1.82 5.93 -2.80
CA VAL A 69 1.48 6.70 -1.60
C VAL A 69 1.55 5.79 -0.38
N THR A 70 2.36 6.13 0.63
CA THR A 70 2.46 5.34 1.87
C THR A 70 2.81 6.18 3.09
N ILE A 71 2.35 5.72 4.26
CA ILE A 71 2.76 6.27 5.57
C ILE A 71 3.87 5.43 6.23
N ASP A 72 4.27 4.29 5.64
CA ASP A 72 5.37 3.48 6.15
C ASP A 72 6.71 4.18 5.87
N LYS A 73 7.27 4.77 6.94
CA LYS A 73 8.56 5.46 6.90
C LYS A 73 9.73 4.55 6.51
N ARG A 74 9.67 3.25 6.81
CA ARG A 74 10.71 2.30 6.41
C ARG A 74 10.66 2.07 4.90
N LEU A 75 9.46 1.91 4.35
CA LEU A 75 9.28 1.77 2.90
C LEU A 75 9.75 3.03 2.17
N LEU A 76 9.33 4.22 2.60
CA LEU A 76 9.79 5.50 2.03
C LEU A 76 11.32 5.62 2.00
N ARG A 77 12.00 5.28 3.10
CA ARG A 77 13.47 5.29 3.15
C ARG A 77 14.09 4.26 2.21
N GLY A 78 13.50 3.06 2.14
CA GLY A 78 14.00 1.97 1.31
C GLY A 78 13.96 2.29 -0.18
N VAL A 79 13.00 3.11 -0.62
CA VAL A 79 12.83 3.47 -2.04
C VAL A 79 13.17 4.93 -2.36
N ALA A 80 13.73 5.68 -1.40
CA ALA A 80 13.96 7.13 -1.55
C ALA A 80 14.77 7.47 -2.82
N ARG A 81 15.76 6.64 -3.17
CA ARG A 81 16.60 6.83 -4.36
C ARG A 81 15.85 6.64 -5.68
N LEU A 82 14.74 5.90 -5.67
CA LEU A 82 13.91 5.67 -6.84
C LEU A 82 12.93 6.83 -7.09
N GLY A 83 12.70 7.70 -6.10
CA GLY A 83 11.71 8.77 -6.19
C GLY A 83 10.29 8.29 -6.47
N ILE A 84 9.99 7.00 -6.21
CA ILE A 84 8.73 6.36 -6.60
C ILE A 84 7.63 6.48 -5.55
N ALA A 85 8.00 6.72 -4.29
CA ALA A 85 7.05 6.80 -3.19
C ALA A 85 6.99 8.21 -2.58
N VAL A 86 5.79 8.57 -2.13
CA VAL A 86 5.45 9.85 -1.50
C VAL A 86 4.54 9.61 -0.30
N ARG A 87 4.48 10.57 0.59
CA ARG A 87 3.53 10.61 1.69
C ARG A 87 2.18 11.17 1.24
N PRO A 88 1.08 10.85 1.93
CA PRO A 88 -0.23 11.42 1.60
C PRO A 88 -0.29 12.96 1.62
N ASP A 89 0.54 13.60 2.44
CA ASP A 89 0.62 15.07 2.55
C ASP A 89 1.44 15.72 1.43
N GLU A 90 2.00 14.94 0.50
CA GLU A 90 2.83 15.41 -0.62
C GLU A 90 2.12 15.26 -1.99
N VAL A 91 0.86 14.81 -2.01
CA VAL A 91 0.04 14.56 -3.21
C VAL A 91 -1.01 15.65 -3.41
#